data_AF-A0A2E9T627-F1
#
_entry.id   AF-A0A2E9T627-F1
#
_cell.length_a   1.000
_cell.length_b   1.000
_cell.length_c   1.000
_cell.angle_alpha   90.00
_cell.angle_beta   90.00
_cell.angle_gamma   90.00
#
_symmetry.space_group_name_H-M   'P 1'
#
loop_
_entity.id
_entity.type
_entity.pdbx_description
1 polymer ?
#
loop_
_entity_poly.entity_id
_entity_poly.type
_entity_poly.pdbx_seq_one_letter_code
_entity_poly.pdbx_strand_id
1 'polypeptide(L)'
;MQKNIYMMIIIIKKMIIKKVIFLLVISILISNCALSPGMFMSSSNNWNGENTVFVSSLNKHLTIKTITEKIQIKKSSDLYKIGKGDQLFVTIWGLPDIFPVTGGVNSELNTRRVDSNGNIFFPFVGLILAEGKTQDELRKNLTLELSKMFKNIQLDIAIAGFNSQKVYLLGEVTIPKVINLSDIPLSLSNAIGESKGLNTNTSEGEDVFVIRQIPSQDP
;
A
#
# COMPACT_ATOMS: atom_id res chain seq x y z
N MET A 1 43.97 34.70 -53.78
CA MET A 1 43.65 35.08 -52.39
C MET A 1 42.13 35.18 -52.11
N GLN A 2 41.34 35.79 -53.00
CA GLN A 2 39.87 35.93 -52.85
C GLN A 2 39.06 34.61 -52.74
N LYS A 3 39.46 33.55 -53.46
CA LYS A 3 38.74 32.26 -53.48
C LYS A 3 38.75 31.53 -52.12
N ASN A 4 39.85 31.62 -51.36
CA ASN A 4 39.96 31.02 -50.03
C ASN A 4 39.15 31.77 -48.97
N ILE A 5 39.09 33.10 -49.07
CA ILE A 5 38.26 33.93 -48.17
C ILE A 5 36.77 33.61 -48.39
N TYR A 6 36.35 33.47 -49.65
CA TYR A 6 34.97 33.12 -49.98
C TYR A 6 34.57 31.72 -49.49
N MET A 7 35.49 30.74 -49.64
CA MET A 7 35.32 29.38 -49.11
C MET A 7 35.20 29.39 -47.57
N MET A 8 36.03 30.19 -46.89
CA MET A 8 36.01 30.31 -45.43
C MET A 8 34.70 30.94 -44.91
N ILE A 9 34.19 31.97 -45.59
CA ILE A 9 32.89 32.61 -45.25
C ILE A 9 31.72 31.61 -45.42
N ILE A 10 31.75 30.77 -46.46
CA ILE A 10 30.72 29.74 -46.68
C ILE A 10 30.76 28.68 -45.57
N ILE A 11 31.95 28.24 -45.16
CA ILE A 11 32.10 27.26 -44.07
C ILE A 11 31.59 27.84 -42.74
N ILE A 12 31.93 29.09 -42.43
CA ILE A 12 31.47 29.78 -41.21
C ILE A 12 29.95 29.94 -41.23
N LYS A 13 29.35 30.38 -42.34
CA LYS A 13 27.88 30.45 -42.48
C LYS A 13 27.22 29.09 -42.29
N LYS A 14 27.79 28.03 -42.85
CA LYS A 14 27.26 26.66 -42.74
C LYS A 14 27.36 26.12 -41.30
N MET A 15 28.42 26.47 -40.57
CA MET A 15 28.56 26.13 -39.14
C MET A 15 27.56 26.90 -38.27
N ILE A 16 27.34 28.18 -38.54
CA ILE A 16 26.35 29.02 -37.82
C ILE A 16 24.93 28.48 -38.06
N ILE A 17 24.57 28.18 -39.32
CA ILE A 17 23.26 27.62 -39.68
C ILE A 17 23.03 26.27 -38.97
N LYS A 18 24.03 25.38 -38.93
CA LYS A 18 23.91 24.10 -38.21
C LYS A 18 23.71 24.30 -36.70
N LYS A 19 24.41 25.25 -36.07
CA LYS A 19 24.25 25.56 -34.65
C LYS A 19 22.87 26.13 -34.33
N VAL A 20 22.35 27.01 -35.20
CA VAL A 20 21.00 27.59 -35.03
C VAL A 20 19.93 26.51 -35.17
N ILE A 21 20.03 25.62 -36.18
CA ILE A 21 19.10 24.50 -36.34
C ILE A 21 19.16 23.57 -35.12
N PHE A 22 20.35 23.27 -34.60
CA PHE A 22 20.51 22.42 -33.43
C PHE A 22 19.87 23.02 -32.16
N LEU A 23 20.05 24.33 -31.94
CA LEU A 23 19.42 25.04 -30.82
C LEU A 23 17.89 25.08 -30.95
N LEU A 24 17.38 25.24 -32.17
CA LEU A 24 15.93 25.27 -32.43
C LEU A 24 15.28 23.90 -32.19
N VAL A 25 15.94 22.81 -32.57
CA VAL A 25 15.50 21.43 -32.30
C VAL A 25 15.49 21.13 -30.79
N ILE A 26 16.50 21.58 -30.04
CA ILE A 26 16.56 21.42 -28.58
C ILE A 26 15.40 22.15 -27.89
N SER A 27 15.06 23.37 -28.34
CA SER A 27 13.92 24.12 -27.78
C SER A 27 12.59 23.40 -27.98
N ILE A 28 12.40 22.73 -29.13
CA ILE A 28 11.18 21.95 -29.43
C ILE A 28 11.09 20.71 -28.52
N LEU A 29 12.21 20.03 -28.26
CA LEU A 29 12.24 18.84 -27.41
C LEU A 29 11.93 19.14 -25.93
N ILE A 30 12.31 20.32 -25.43
CA ILE A 30 12.07 20.72 -24.03
C ILE A 30 10.60 21.13 -23.80
N SER A 31 9.84 21.44 -24.86
CA SER A 31 8.44 21.87 -24.79
C SER A 31 7.45 20.72 -24.53
N ASN A 32 7.88 19.46 -24.64
CA ASN A 32 6.97 18.30 -24.60
C ASN A 32 6.57 17.83 -23.19
N CYS A 33 6.98 18.51 -22.12
CA CYS A 33 6.58 18.16 -20.76
C CYS A 33 5.43 19.03 -20.19
N ALA A 34 4.75 19.84 -21.01
CA ALA A 34 3.70 20.75 -20.55
C ALA A 34 2.25 20.23 -20.73
N LEU A 35 2.05 19.03 -21.29
CA LEU A 35 0.73 18.41 -21.45
C LEU A 35 0.71 16.99 -20.88
N SER A 36 0.90 16.87 -19.58
CA SER A 36 0.25 15.78 -18.84
C SER A 36 -1.10 16.34 -18.38
N PRO A 37 -2.25 15.83 -18.86
CA PRO A 37 -3.53 16.20 -18.29
C PRO A 37 -3.50 15.83 -16.81
N GLY A 38 -3.45 16.84 -15.95
CA GLY A 38 -3.78 16.65 -14.54
C GLY A 38 -5.17 16.03 -14.46
N MET A 39 -5.38 15.12 -13.51
CA MET A 39 -6.72 14.62 -13.20
C MET A 39 -7.52 15.79 -12.62
N PHE A 40 -8.15 16.58 -13.48
CA PHE A 40 -9.16 17.53 -13.05
C PHE A 40 -10.39 16.73 -12.63
N MET A 41 -10.56 16.58 -11.32
CA MET A 41 -11.85 16.18 -10.78
C MET A 41 -12.76 17.39 -10.98
N SER A 42 -13.63 17.34 -11.99
CA SER A 42 -14.68 18.35 -12.13
C SER A 42 -15.51 18.25 -10.86
N SER A 43 -15.31 19.21 -9.94
CA SER A 43 -16.25 19.45 -8.87
C SER A 43 -17.50 20.01 -9.52
N SER A 44 -18.32 19.11 -10.05
CA SER A 44 -19.72 19.37 -10.30
C SER A 44 -20.31 19.63 -8.91
N ASN A 45 -20.38 20.91 -8.54
CA ASN A 45 -21.20 21.42 -7.45
C ASN A 45 -22.69 21.24 -7.83
N ASN A 46 -23.11 20.00 -8.02
CA ASN A 46 -24.49 19.57 -7.97
C ASN A 46 -24.76 18.98 -6.58
N TRP A 47 -24.27 19.68 -5.55
CA TRP A 47 -24.63 19.38 -4.18
C TRP A 47 -26.06 19.89 -3.97
N ASN A 48 -27.01 19.04 -4.30
CA ASN A 48 -28.45 19.22 -4.09
C ASN A 48 -28.86 19.00 -2.61
N GLY A 49 -27.88 18.86 -1.70
CA GLY A 49 -28.11 18.48 -0.31
C GLY A 49 -28.34 16.98 -0.10
N GLU A 50 -28.22 16.15 -1.14
CA GLU A 50 -28.23 14.70 -1.00
C GLU A 50 -26.79 14.23 -0.80
N ASN A 51 -26.54 13.60 0.34
CA ASN A 51 -25.26 13.05 0.78
C ASN A 51 -24.73 11.91 -0.15
N THR A 52 -24.53 12.12 -1.45
CA THR A 52 -24.02 11.07 -2.37
C THR A 52 -22.96 11.57 -3.35
N VAL A 53 -21.93 10.75 -3.61
CA VAL A 53 -20.87 10.97 -4.62
C VAL A 53 -20.92 9.84 -5.64
N PHE A 54 -21.01 10.17 -6.92
CA PHE A 54 -20.88 9.18 -7.99
C PHE A 54 -19.41 8.87 -8.27
N VAL A 55 -19.02 7.60 -8.11
CA VAL A 55 -17.67 7.12 -8.43
C VAL A 55 -17.72 6.40 -9.77
N SER A 56 -17.21 7.06 -10.82
CA SER A 56 -17.25 6.59 -12.21
C SER A 56 -16.57 5.23 -12.40
N SER A 57 -15.43 4.99 -11.75
CA SER A 57 -14.70 3.72 -11.81
C SER A 57 -15.48 2.54 -11.21
N LEU A 58 -16.46 2.80 -10.36
CA LEU A 58 -17.30 1.79 -9.72
C LEU A 58 -18.72 1.75 -10.31
N ASN A 59 -19.06 2.67 -11.21
CA ASN A 59 -20.41 2.93 -11.70
C ASN A 59 -21.45 2.95 -10.55
N LYS A 60 -21.13 3.65 -9.44
CA LYS A 60 -21.90 3.57 -8.19
C LYS A 60 -21.97 4.91 -7.48
N HIS A 61 -23.14 5.22 -6.91
CA HIS A 61 -23.32 6.32 -5.96
C HIS A 61 -22.92 5.86 -4.55
N LEU A 62 -21.96 6.53 -3.93
CA LEU A 62 -21.53 6.33 -2.54
C LEU A 62 -22.22 7.36 -1.65
N THR A 63 -22.88 6.93 -0.58
CA THR A 63 -23.48 7.85 0.39
C THR A 63 -22.41 8.41 1.34
N ILE A 64 -22.24 9.73 1.39
CA ILE A 64 -21.38 10.42 2.36
C ILE A 64 -22.08 10.43 3.72
N LYS A 65 -21.46 9.87 4.75
CA LYS A 65 -21.91 10.07 6.13
C LYS A 65 -21.00 11.09 6.79
N THR A 66 -21.53 12.27 7.12
CA THR A 66 -20.82 13.25 7.94
C THR A 66 -20.50 12.62 9.28
N ILE A 67 -19.22 12.72 9.70
CA ILE A 67 -18.77 12.21 11.00
C ILE A 67 -19.20 13.23 12.06
N THR A 68 -20.50 13.31 12.36
CA THR A 68 -21.04 14.17 13.42
C THR A 68 -20.92 13.45 14.76
N GLU A 69 -19.95 13.92 15.54
CA GLU A 69 -19.74 13.87 17.00
C GLU A 69 -20.52 12.85 17.86
N LYS A 70 -19.74 12.12 18.69
CA LYS A 70 -20.08 10.95 19.52
C LYS A 70 -20.42 9.68 18.74
N ILE A 71 -19.56 9.33 17.80
CA ILE A 71 -19.16 7.92 17.75
C ILE A 71 -18.50 7.69 19.11
N GLN A 72 -19.20 7.09 20.06
CA GLN A 72 -18.49 6.36 21.09
C GLN A 72 -17.62 5.42 20.29
N ILE A 73 -16.33 5.76 20.17
CA ILE A 73 -15.33 4.85 19.66
C ILE A 73 -15.37 3.78 20.74
N LYS A 74 -16.31 2.82 20.59
CA LYS A 74 -16.19 1.49 21.12
C LYS A 74 -14.81 1.15 20.62
N LYS A 75 -13.83 1.26 21.53
CA LYS A 75 -12.43 1.01 21.25
C LYS A 75 -12.46 -0.38 20.69
N SER A 76 -12.53 -0.47 19.36
CA SER A 76 -12.70 -1.72 18.69
C SER A 76 -11.35 -2.33 18.93
N SER A 77 -11.31 -3.22 19.92
CA SER A 77 -10.17 -4.06 20.19
C SER A 77 -10.04 -5.08 19.06
N ASP A 78 -10.16 -4.59 17.82
CA ASP A 78 -10.03 -5.36 16.60
C ASP A 78 -8.53 -5.56 16.46
N LEU A 79 -8.06 -6.52 17.25
CA LEU A 79 -6.75 -7.11 17.13
C LEU A 79 -6.60 -7.52 15.67
N TYR A 80 -5.41 -7.27 15.13
CA TYR A 80 -5.11 -7.66 13.77
C TYR A 80 -5.45 -9.14 13.56
N LYS A 81 -6.33 -9.38 12.59
CA LYS A 81 -6.68 -10.72 12.13
C LYS A 81 -5.82 -11.03 10.94
N ILE A 82 -5.18 -12.19 10.99
CA ILE A 82 -4.35 -12.72 9.92
C ILE A 82 -5.22 -12.85 8.67
N GLY A 83 -4.70 -12.39 7.53
CA GLY A 83 -5.37 -12.48 6.24
C GLY A 83 -4.52 -13.20 5.19
N LYS A 84 -5.14 -13.45 4.04
CA LYS A 84 -4.48 -14.11 2.90
C LYS A 84 -3.26 -13.33 2.44
N GLY A 85 -2.15 -14.04 2.22
CA GLY A 85 -0.87 -13.45 1.80
C GLY A 85 0.02 -12.94 2.93
N ASP A 86 -0.46 -12.88 4.18
CA ASP A 86 0.41 -12.59 5.32
C ASP A 86 1.50 -13.65 5.46
N GLN A 87 2.62 -13.26 6.05
CA GLN A 87 3.75 -14.14 6.35
C GLN A 87 3.90 -14.26 7.85
N LEU A 88 3.92 -15.50 8.33
CA LEU A 88 3.99 -15.86 9.73
C LEU A 88 5.32 -16.52 10.02
N PHE A 89 6.03 -16.07 11.04
CA PHE A 89 7.23 -16.69 11.54
C PHE A 89 6.88 -17.56 12.74
N VAL A 90 7.05 -18.87 12.61
CA VAL A 90 6.71 -19.81 13.68
C VAL A 90 7.99 -20.30 14.34
N THR A 91 8.09 -20.08 15.66
CA THR A 91 9.23 -20.51 16.47
C THR A 91 8.77 -21.58 17.45
N ILE A 92 9.48 -22.71 17.48
CA ILE A 92 9.25 -23.77 18.46
C ILE A 92 10.50 -23.94 19.30
N TRP A 93 10.39 -23.71 20.61
CA TRP A 93 11.48 -23.85 21.55
C TRP A 93 11.60 -25.29 22.07
N GLY A 94 12.82 -25.71 22.39
CA GLY A 94 13.11 -27.02 22.99
C GLY A 94 13.14 -28.20 22.01
N LEU A 95 12.96 -27.96 20.71
CA LEU A 95 13.01 -29.00 19.66
C LEU A 95 13.90 -28.58 18.46
N PRO A 96 15.18 -28.20 18.67
CA PRO A 96 16.05 -27.70 17.59
C PRO A 96 16.33 -28.72 16.49
N ASP A 97 16.31 -30.02 16.82
CA ASP A 97 16.58 -31.10 15.86
C ASP A 97 15.48 -31.24 14.79
N ILE A 98 14.25 -30.82 15.13
CA ILE A 98 13.08 -30.91 14.26
C ILE A 98 12.71 -29.54 13.70
N PHE A 99 12.83 -28.51 14.53
CA PHE A 99 12.49 -27.13 14.23
C PHE A 99 13.69 -26.24 14.55
N PRO A 100 14.73 -26.23 13.69
CA PRO A 100 15.91 -25.43 13.93
C PRO A 100 15.55 -23.94 13.92
N VAL A 101 15.87 -23.25 15.02
CA VAL A 101 15.76 -21.78 15.10
C VAL A 101 17.05 -21.18 14.55
N THR A 102 17.13 -21.03 13.23
CA THR A 102 18.29 -20.37 12.62
C THR A 102 18.19 -18.87 12.86
N GLY A 103 19.12 -18.30 13.62
CA GLY A 103 19.16 -16.88 13.95
C GLY A 103 19.32 -16.01 12.70
N GLY A 104 18.24 -15.36 12.28
CA GLY A 104 18.22 -14.42 11.17
C GLY A 104 16.80 -14.07 10.78
N VAL A 105 16.55 -12.79 10.52
CA VAL A 105 15.27 -12.23 10.05
C VAL A 105 14.80 -12.78 8.69
N ASN A 106 15.58 -13.66 8.06
CA ASN A 106 15.30 -14.29 6.77
C ASN A 106 15.41 -15.83 6.82
N SER A 107 15.00 -16.48 7.91
CA SER A 107 14.85 -17.95 7.88
C SER A 107 13.58 -18.33 7.13
N GLU A 108 13.71 -18.55 5.82
CA GLU A 108 12.66 -19.10 4.96
C GLU A 108 12.10 -20.43 5.51
N LEU A 109 12.90 -21.15 6.30
CA LEU A 109 12.53 -22.44 6.88
C LEU A 109 11.40 -22.32 7.92
N ASN A 110 11.35 -21.22 8.67
CA ASN A 110 10.36 -20.98 9.73
C ASN A 110 9.27 -19.98 9.32
N THR A 111 9.38 -19.40 8.13
CA THR A 111 8.38 -18.48 7.58
C THR A 111 7.31 -19.25 6.79
N ARG A 112 6.04 -18.97 7.08
CA ARG A 112 4.85 -19.59 6.48
C ARG A 112 3.96 -18.52 5.89
N ARG A 113 3.69 -18.61 4.60
CA ARG A 113 2.76 -17.71 3.91
C ARG A 113 1.33 -18.27 4.02
N VAL A 114 0.38 -17.39 4.32
CA VAL A 114 -1.06 -17.70 4.26
C VAL A 114 -1.49 -17.80 2.81
N ASP A 115 -2.04 -18.94 2.42
CA ASP A 115 -2.47 -19.23 1.06
C ASP A 115 -3.79 -18.52 0.68
N SER A 116 -4.24 -18.73 -0.56
CA SER A 116 -5.49 -18.15 -1.09
C SER A 116 -6.76 -18.72 -0.44
N ASN A 117 -6.65 -19.87 0.22
CA ASN A 117 -7.73 -20.51 0.96
C ASN A 117 -7.72 -20.09 2.45
N GLY A 118 -6.78 -19.23 2.85
CA GLY A 118 -6.65 -18.75 4.23
C GLY A 118 -5.88 -19.69 5.16
N ASN A 119 -5.23 -20.73 4.63
CA ASN A 119 -4.51 -21.72 5.42
C ASN A 119 -2.99 -21.47 5.43
N ILE A 120 -2.32 -22.05 6.41
CA ILE A 120 -0.87 -22.29 6.36
C ILE A 120 -0.62 -23.79 6.37
N PHE A 121 0.45 -24.23 5.72
CA PHE A 121 0.97 -25.58 5.90
C PHE A 121 2.00 -25.58 7.03
N PHE A 122 1.88 -26.53 7.95
CA PHE A 122 2.88 -26.76 8.99
C PHE A 122 3.22 -28.26 9.07
N PRO A 123 4.52 -28.65 9.14
CA PRO A 123 4.90 -30.06 9.29
C PRO A 123 4.15 -30.71 10.46
N PHE A 124 3.83 -32.00 10.33
CA PHE A 124 3.11 -32.80 11.34
C PHE A 124 1.62 -32.45 11.56
N VAL A 125 1.20 -31.23 11.24
CA VAL A 125 -0.20 -30.78 11.36
C VAL A 125 -0.91 -30.80 10.01
N GLY A 126 -0.19 -30.49 8.93
CA GLY A 126 -0.78 -30.30 7.60
C GLY A 126 -1.31 -28.88 7.41
N LEU A 127 -2.45 -28.75 6.72
CA LEU A 127 -3.09 -27.46 6.48
C LEU A 127 -3.93 -27.04 7.70
N ILE A 128 -3.71 -25.81 8.16
CA ILE A 128 -4.47 -25.22 9.27
C ILE A 128 -4.95 -23.81 8.90
N LEU A 129 -6.23 -23.54 9.18
CA LEU A 129 -6.85 -22.24 8.93
C LEU A 129 -6.20 -21.16 9.81
N ALA A 130 -5.64 -20.14 9.17
CA ALA A 130 -5.02 -18.97 9.77
C ALA A 130 -5.86 -17.69 9.55
N GLU A 131 -6.56 -17.60 8.42
CA GLU A 131 -7.41 -16.46 8.10
C GLU A 131 -8.46 -16.18 9.18
N GLY A 132 -8.63 -14.91 9.53
CA GLY A 132 -9.61 -14.46 10.53
C GLY A 132 -9.21 -14.70 11.98
N LYS A 133 -8.06 -15.35 12.22
CA LYS A 133 -7.52 -15.59 13.57
C LYS A 133 -6.53 -14.51 13.97
N THR A 134 -6.46 -14.23 15.28
CA THR A 134 -5.32 -13.50 15.84
C THR A 134 -4.09 -14.42 15.90
N GLN A 135 -2.91 -13.83 16.08
CA GLN A 135 -1.67 -14.55 16.37
C GLN A 135 -1.85 -15.52 17.55
N ASP A 136 -2.50 -15.09 18.63
CA ASP A 136 -2.74 -15.91 19.82
C ASP A 136 -3.71 -17.07 19.57
N GLU A 137 -4.79 -16.83 18.83
CA GLU A 137 -5.74 -17.87 18.46
C GLU A 137 -5.08 -18.93 17.57
N LEU A 138 -4.27 -18.51 16.61
CA LEU A 138 -3.53 -19.44 15.75
C LEU A 138 -2.47 -20.20 16.54
N ARG A 139 -1.72 -19.53 17.42
CA ARG A 139 -0.73 -20.14 18.32
C ARG A 139 -1.35 -21.23 19.17
N LYS A 140 -2.48 -20.93 19.84
CA LYS A 140 -3.20 -21.91 20.66
C LYS A 140 -3.63 -23.13 19.85
N ASN A 141 -4.18 -22.92 18.65
CA ASN A 141 -4.62 -24.00 17.78
C ASN A 141 -3.45 -24.87 17.30
N LEU A 142 -2.36 -24.23 16.86
CA LEU A 142 -1.19 -24.94 16.36
C LEU A 142 -0.51 -25.74 17.48
N THR A 143 -0.41 -25.18 18.69
CA THR A 143 0.07 -25.90 19.87
C THR A 143 -0.81 -27.11 20.20
N LEU A 144 -2.13 -26.99 20.12
CA LEU A 144 -3.05 -28.09 20.39
C LEU A 144 -2.85 -29.24 19.39
N GLU A 145 -2.71 -28.92 18.11
CA GLU A 145 -2.50 -29.93 17.06
C GLU A 145 -1.14 -30.63 17.20
N LEU A 146 -0.07 -29.86 17.44
CA LEU A 146 1.26 -30.44 17.63
C LEU A 146 1.38 -31.26 18.92
N SER A 147 0.59 -30.92 19.95
CA SER A 147 0.57 -31.64 21.24
C SER A 147 0.12 -33.10 21.12
N LYS A 148 -0.50 -33.49 19.99
CA LYS A 148 -0.85 -34.89 19.69
C LYS A 148 0.39 -35.77 19.50
N MET A 149 1.52 -35.20 19.09
CA MET A 149 2.75 -35.95 18.81
C MET A 149 3.96 -35.52 19.65
N PHE A 150 4.00 -34.29 20.15
CA PHE A 150 5.10 -33.82 21.00
C PHE A 150 4.57 -33.31 22.35
N LYS A 151 5.29 -33.59 23.44
CA LYS A 151 4.91 -33.15 24.80
C LYS A 151 5.58 -31.81 25.14
N ASN A 152 4.87 -30.97 25.91
CA ASN A 152 5.40 -29.72 26.48
C ASN A 152 5.99 -28.74 25.45
N ILE A 153 5.32 -28.58 24.30
CA ILE A 153 5.76 -27.69 23.24
C ILE A 153 5.60 -26.24 23.66
N GLN A 154 6.65 -25.44 23.47
CA GLN A 154 6.60 -23.99 23.60
C GLN A 154 6.66 -23.37 22.20
N LEU A 155 5.54 -22.79 21.77
CA LEU A 155 5.38 -22.26 20.42
C LEU A 155 5.06 -20.77 20.48
N ASP A 156 5.74 -20.02 19.64
CA ASP A 156 5.45 -18.62 19.37
C ASP A 156 5.23 -18.39 17.86
N ILE A 157 4.37 -17.43 17.55
CA ILE A 157 4.09 -17.02 16.18
C ILE A 157 4.30 -15.52 16.14
N ALA A 158 5.04 -15.00 15.16
CA ALA A 158 5.09 -13.57 14.87
C ALA A 158 4.63 -13.33 13.43
N ILE A 159 4.08 -12.16 13.13
CA ILE A 159 3.75 -11.78 11.76
C ILE A 159 5.01 -11.14 11.15
N ALA A 160 5.68 -11.86 10.26
CA ALA A 160 6.88 -11.38 9.56
C ALA A 160 6.54 -10.40 8.43
N GLY A 161 5.35 -10.52 7.83
CA GLY A 161 4.93 -9.69 6.72
C GLY A 161 3.43 -9.47 6.72
N PHE A 162 3.03 -8.23 6.99
CA PHE A 162 1.65 -7.75 6.89
C PHE A 162 1.33 -7.41 5.43
N ASN A 163 0.70 -8.32 4.71
CA ASN A 163 0.50 -8.19 3.25
C ASN A 163 -0.97 -8.26 2.85
N SER A 164 -1.84 -8.74 3.73
CA SER A 164 -3.26 -8.99 3.44
C SER A 164 -4.11 -7.71 3.44
N GLN A 165 -3.72 -6.70 4.21
CA GLN A 165 -4.53 -5.51 4.45
C GLN A 165 -3.72 -4.25 4.16
N LYS A 166 -4.29 -3.36 3.34
CA LYS A 166 -3.61 -2.15 2.85
C LYS A 166 -4.54 -0.95 2.83
N VAL A 167 -3.96 0.22 3.09
CA VAL A 167 -4.59 1.53 2.92
C VAL A 167 -3.89 2.24 1.77
N TYR A 168 -4.69 2.79 0.86
CA TYR A 168 -4.20 3.60 -0.25
C TYR A 168 -4.38 5.06 0.12
N LEU A 169 -3.28 5.81 0.17
CA LEU A 169 -3.31 7.25 0.38
C LEU A 169 -3.09 7.94 -0.97
N LEU A 170 -4.13 8.61 -1.44
CA LEU A 170 -4.23 9.20 -2.77
C LEU A 170 -4.64 10.68 -2.68
N GLY A 171 -4.50 11.43 -3.77
CA GLY A 171 -4.87 12.84 -3.86
C GLY A 171 -3.74 13.79 -3.44
N GLU A 172 -4.13 14.97 -2.94
CA GLU A 172 -3.23 16.10 -2.62
C GLU A 172 -2.50 15.93 -1.26
N VAL A 173 -1.86 14.77 -1.09
CA VAL A 173 -0.87 14.53 -0.03
C VAL A 173 0.54 14.80 -0.56
N THR A 174 1.49 15.10 0.32
CA THR A 174 2.87 15.37 -0.12
C THR A 174 3.49 14.17 -0.85
N ILE A 175 3.24 12.95 -0.37
CA ILE A 175 3.70 11.70 -1.00
C ILE A 175 2.57 10.65 -1.01
N PRO A 176 1.88 10.46 -2.15
CA PRO A 176 0.92 9.36 -2.30
C PRO A 176 1.61 8.01 -2.13
N LYS A 177 1.04 7.13 -1.30
CA LYS A 177 1.64 5.82 -1.01
C LYS A 177 0.62 4.79 -0.54
N VAL A 178 1.06 3.52 -0.56
CA VAL A 178 0.33 2.39 0.03
C VAL A 178 0.93 2.09 1.40
N ILE A 179 0.08 1.94 2.41
CA ILE A 179 0.46 1.59 3.78
C ILE A 179 -0.12 0.22 4.10
N ASN A 180 0.71 -0.73 4.49
CA ASN A 180 0.23 -2.02 4.98
C ASN A 180 -0.28 -1.86 6.42
N LEU A 181 -1.45 -2.41 6.73
CA LEU A 181 -1.99 -2.41 8.09
C LEU A 181 -1.30 -3.50 8.91
N SER A 182 -0.92 -3.17 10.15
CA SER A 182 -0.30 -4.12 11.07
C SER A 182 -1.12 -4.33 12.35
N ASP A 183 -0.54 -5.05 13.30
CA ASP A 183 -1.00 -5.16 14.69
C ASP A 183 -0.99 -3.85 15.47
N ILE A 184 -0.36 -2.81 14.92
CA ILE A 184 -0.40 -1.44 15.44
C ILE A 184 -1.55 -0.69 14.74
N PRO A 185 -2.54 -0.17 15.50
CA PRO A 185 -3.64 0.59 14.92
C PRO A 185 -3.15 1.81 14.12
N LEU A 186 -3.59 1.92 12.87
CA LEU A 186 -3.33 3.07 12.02
C LEU A 186 -4.52 4.05 12.07
N SER A 187 -4.29 5.25 12.61
CA SER A 187 -5.27 6.34 12.55
C SER A 187 -5.16 7.11 11.23
N LEU A 188 -6.22 7.86 10.87
CA LEU A 188 -6.20 8.77 9.72
C LEU A 188 -5.07 9.81 9.84
N SER A 189 -4.89 10.39 11.01
CA SER A 189 -3.82 11.37 11.27
C SER A 189 -2.42 10.76 11.07
N ASN A 190 -2.21 9.53 11.54
CA ASN A 190 -0.95 8.82 11.34
C ASN A 190 -0.73 8.48 9.86
N ALA A 191 -1.78 8.05 9.15
CA ALA A 191 -1.70 7.76 7.73
C ALA A 191 -1.31 9.02 6.91
N ILE A 192 -1.87 10.18 7.23
CA ILE A 192 -1.49 11.47 6.63
C ILE A 192 -0.06 11.88 7.05
N GLY A 193 0.34 11.65 8.30
CA GLY A 193 1.71 11.88 8.74
C GLY A 193 2.73 11.04 7.96
N GLU A 194 2.38 9.78 7.69
CA GLU A 194 3.16 8.83 6.90
C GLU A 194 3.36 9.29 5.44
N SER A 195 2.46 10.11 4.89
CA SER A 195 2.63 10.75 3.57
C SER A 195 3.32 12.11 3.63
N LYS A 196 3.88 12.51 4.78
CA LYS A 196 4.45 13.84 5.05
C LYS A 196 3.42 14.97 4.98
N GLY A 197 2.20 14.72 5.43
CA GLY A 197 1.14 15.72 5.49
C GLY A 197 0.40 15.92 4.17
N LEU A 198 -0.55 16.85 4.20
CA LEU A 198 -1.25 17.36 3.02
C LEU A 198 -0.36 18.36 2.28
N ASN A 199 -0.54 18.49 0.96
CA ASN A 199 0.18 19.48 0.18
C ASN A 199 -0.37 20.89 0.45
N THR A 200 0.39 21.74 1.12
CA THR A 200 -0.08 23.07 1.55
C THR A 200 -0.39 24.04 0.41
N ASN A 201 0.05 23.75 -0.82
CA ASN A 201 -0.17 24.63 -1.97
C ASN A 201 -1.41 24.27 -2.78
N THR A 202 -1.85 23.00 -2.73
CA THR A 202 -2.87 22.45 -3.64
C THR A 202 -3.99 21.72 -2.92
N SER A 203 -3.82 21.35 -1.66
CA SER A 203 -4.83 20.62 -0.90
C SER A 203 -5.90 21.54 -0.29
N GLU A 204 -7.11 21.02 -0.19
CA GLU A 204 -8.19 21.56 0.62
C GLU A 204 -8.28 20.73 1.90
N GLY A 205 -7.78 21.26 3.02
CA GLY A 205 -7.61 20.50 4.27
C GLY A 205 -8.91 20.07 4.96
N GLU A 206 -10.05 20.64 4.57
CA GLU A 206 -11.37 20.30 5.10
C GLU A 206 -11.95 19.03 4.44
N ASP A 207 -11.48 18.68 3.24
CA ASP A 207 -12.05 17.63 2.38
C ASP A 207 -11.20 16.34 2.39
N VAL A 208 -11.17 15.66 3.54
CA VAL A 208 -10.50 14.36 3.70
C VAL A 208 -11.52 13.23 3.77
N PHE A 209 -11.51 12.36 2.77
CA PHE A 209 -12.44 11.23 2.67
C PHE A 209 -11.80 9.90 3.05
N VAL A 210 -12.54 9.07 3.81
CA VAL A 210 -12.18 7.67 4.07
C VAL A 210 -13.21 6.78 3.40
N ILE A 211 -12.77 6.03 2.39
CA ILE A 211 -13.62 5.07 1.68
C ILE A 211 -13.29 3.67 2.19
N ARG A 212 -14.28 3.01 2.81
CA ARG A 212 -14.16 1.64 3.35
C ARG A 212 -15.31 0.79 2.83
N GLN A 213 -15.00 -0.43 2.40
CA GLN A 213 -16.03 -1.42 2.11
C GLN A 213 -16.67 -1.88 3.42
N ILE A 214 -17.98 -1.68 3.54
CA ILE A 214 -18.77 -2.27 4.62
C ILE A 214 -19.16 -3.67 4.11
N PRO A 215 -18.74 -4.77 4.77
CA PRO A 215 -19.21 -6.09 4.39
C PRO A 215 -20.74 -6.08 4.44
N SER A 216 -21.39 -6.54 3.37
CA SER A 216 -22.84 -6.71 3.34
C SER A 216 -23.21 -7.66 4.48
N GLN A 217 -23.98 -7.17 5.45
CA GLN A 217 -24.74 -8.07 6.32
C GLN A 217 -25.86 -8.64 5.44
N ASP A 218 -25.54 -9.67 4.65
CA ASP A 218 -26.59 -10.52 4.13
C ASP A 218 -27.18 -11.32 5.31
N PRO A 219 -28.52 -11.31 5.48
CA PRO A 219 -29.21 -12.03 6.55
C PRO A 219 -29.11 -13.55 6.43
#